data_AF-A0A0C3K3X8-F1
#
_entry.id   AF-A0A0C3K3X8-F1
#
_cell.length_a   1.000
_cell.length_b   1.000
_cell.length_c   1.000
_cell.angle_alpha   90.00
_cell.angle_beta   90.00
_cell.angle_gamma   90.00
#
_symmetry.space_group_name_H-M   'P 1'
#
loop_
_entity.id
_entity.type
_entity.pdbx_description
1 polymer ?
#
loop_
_entity_poly.entity_id
_entity_poly.type
_entity_poly.pdbx_seq_one_letter_code
_entity_poly.pdbx_strand_id
1 'polypeptide(L)'
;MTRDTRSNSIIPRLPFSDDSRAVQWLISLLHYQALILNCYTRALWEKWNVFCEAANAFQNMTIREASGSKKRILVISISSYTNGWPVIHGSGTDWKIWGMLSMSWNFDVVADTLPNADPNRYPTRENIRRYIQALLKENKEGDQFVIAYSGHGDTQGLVLADGSHISPQELSTWLVQPLKSGSTLWTFFDCCESRNFLGLPHKISYDDNQGIRYQPSYAGSRRQDGWGTVISIGSAAGPSGEMNLNDPAVPTPGLLVHCGPLAWTAYRFFCSELKDGEPPLLVKFWPSLKAVLTPRPGQEAQFTTSSILSKPPVLPMLRPLPLTALFA
;
A
#
# COMPACT_ATOMS: atom_id res chain seq x y z
N MET A 1 -14.07 -30.64 -46.17
CA MET A 1 -14.73 -29.52 -45.46
C MET A 1 -14.52 -29.72 -43.98
N THR A 2 -13.45 -29.12 -43.46
CA THR A 2 -13.09 -29.06 -42.04
C THR A 2 -13.91 -27.95 -41.37
N ARG A 3 -14.56 -28.24 -40.25
CA ARG A 3 -15.13 -27.21 -39.36
C ARG A 3 -14.45 -27.30 -38.01
N ASP A 4 -13.68 -26.26 -37.74
CA ASP A 4 -12.94 -26.00 -36.51
C ASP A 4 -13.86 -25.94 -35.29
N THR A 5 -13.55 -26.76 -34.29
CA THR A 5 -13.97 -26.55 -32.90
C THR A 5 -12.97 -25.62 -32.23
N ARG A 6 -13.28 -24.33 -32.12
CA ARG A 6 -12.55 -23.41 -31.24
C ARG A 6 -12.99 -23.64 -29.80
N SER A 7 -12.17 -24.38 -29.06
CA SER A 7 -12.16 -24.42 -27.60
C SER A 7 -11.78 -23.03 -27.07
N ASN A 8 -12.73 -22.34 -26.43
CA ASN A 8 -12.43 -21.17 -25.60
C ASN A 8 -11.75 -21.64 -24.30
N SER A 9 -10.41 -21.74 -24.34
CA SER A 9 -9.62 -21.91 -23.12
C SER A 9 -9.65 -20.60 -22.32
N ILE A 10 -10.45 -20.57 -21.26
CA ILE A 10 -10.30 -19.58 -20.18
C ILE A 10 -8.95 -19.90 -19.53
N ILE A 11 -7.96 -19.02 -19.71
CA ILE A 11 -6.69 -19.11 -18.98
C ILE A 11 -6.93 -18.43 -17.62
N PRO A 12 -6.99 -19.17 -16.50
CA PRO A 12 -7.01 -18.56 -15.18
C PRO A 12 -5.62 -17.98 -14.92
N ARG A 13 -5.43 -16.68 -15.16
CA ARG A 13 -4.21 -16.00 -14.70
C ARG A 13 -4.25 -15.91 -13.19
N LEU A 14 -3.33 -16.61 -12.52
CA LEU A 14 -3.10 -16.44 -11.10
C LEU A 14 -2.65 -14.99 -10.85
N PRO A 15 -3.16 -14.32 -9.80
CA PRO A 15 -2.96 -12.89 -9.55
C PRO A 15 -1.49 -12.51 -9.26
N PHE A 16 -0.62 -13.47 -8.94
CA PHE A 16 0.83 -13.29 -9.02
C PHE A 16 1.28 -13.86 -10.35
N SER A 17 1.54 -12.94 -11.28
CA SER A 17 2.19 -13.24 -12.53
C SER A 17 3.69 -13.34 -12.25
N ASP A 18 4.29 -14.53 -12.41
CA ASP A 18 5.75 -14.67 -12.55
C ASP A 18 6.28 -13.95 -13.80
N ASP A 19 5.36 -13.41 -14.59
CA ASP A 19 5.60 -12.68 -15.79
C ASP A 19 5.79 -11.18 -15.50
N SER A 20 6.99 -10.70 -15.83
CA SER A 20 7.43 -9.30 -15.78
C SER A 20 6.59 -8.36 -16.67
N ARG A 21 5.59 -8.88 -17.39
CA ARG A 21 4.64 -8.13 -18.23
C ARG A 21 3.90 -7.01 -17.51
N ALA A 22 3.56 -7.12 -16.23
CA ALA A 22 2.91 -6.01 -15.50
C ALA A 22 3.85 -4.81 -15.31
N VAL A 23 5.14 -5.08 -15.12
CA VAL A 23 6.23 -4.09 -15.05
C VAL A 23 6.55 -3.55 -16.45
N GLN A 24 6.68 -4.41 -17.47
CA GLN A 24 6.88 -4.01 -18.88
C GLN A 24 5.74 -3.13 -19.41
N TRP A 25 4.52 -3.44 -18.99
CA TRP A 25 3.31 -2.70 -19.34
C TRP A 25 3.26 -1.33 -18.66
N LEU A 26 3.63 -1.25 -17.37
CA LEU A 26 3.77 0.02 -16.64
C LEU A 26 4.83 0.92 -17.32
N ILE A 27 5.97 0.35 -17.76
CA ILE A 27 7.02 1.09 -18.46
C ILE A 27 6.57 1.61 -19.85
N SER A 28 5.81 0.81 -20.61
CA SER A 28 5.29 1.19 -21.93
C SER A 28 4.29 2.35 -21.84
N LEU A 29 3.55 2.40 -20.75
CA LEU A 29 2.50 3.36 -20.46
C LEU A 29 3.05 4.73 -20.03
N LEU A 30 4.17 4.74 -19.32
CA LEU A 30 4.78 5.95 -18.78
C LEU A 30 5.63 6.70 -19.82
N HIS A 31 6.11 6.00 -20.86
CA HIS A 31 6.69 6.62 -22.06
C HIS A 31 5.71 7.56 -22.78
N TYR A 32 4.39 7.32 -22.66
CA TYR A 32 3.38 8.07 -23.42
C TYR A 32 2.85 9.32 -22.69
N GLN A 33 3.09 9.47 -21.38
CA GLN A 33 2.54 10.56 -20.56
C GLN A 33 3.55 11.62 -20.16
N ALA A 34 4.71 11.67 -20.84
CA ALA A 34 5.75 12.66 -20.61
C ALA A 34 5.31 14.08 -21.01
N LEU A 35 4.63 14.80 -20.11
CA LEU A 35 4.50 16.27 -20.14
C LEU A 35 4.10 16.78 -18.75
N ILE A 36 5.06 17.35 -17.99
CA ILE A 36 5.05 18.68 -17.34
C ILE A 36 6.08 18.75 -16.18
N LEU A 37 6.85 19.86 -16.17
CA LEU A 37 8.01 20.17 -15.33
C LEU A 37 7.68 20.83 -13.98
N ASN A 38 8.43 20.46 -12.94
CA ASN A 38 8.79 21.23 -11.74
C ASN A 38 10.07 20.64 -11.11
N CYS A 39 10.83 21.28 -10.22
CA CYS A 39 12.10 20.72 -9.70
C CYS A 39 11.94 19.46 -8.81
N TYR A 40 10.86 19.33 -8.03
CA TYR A 40 10.59 18.10 -7.26
C TYR A 40 9.79 17.07 -8.03
N THR A 41 8.87 17.48 -8.91
CA THR A 41 8.32 16.54 -9.90
C THR A 41 9.42 16.11 -10.85
N ARG A 42 10.46 16.90 -11.12
CA ARG A 42 11.67 16.55 -11.87
C ARG A 42 12.57 15.64 -11.08
N ALA A 43 12.75 15.80 -9.76
CA ALA A 43 13.48 14.82 -8.97
C ALA A 43 12.72 13.49 -8.84
N LEU A 44 11.40 13.53 -8.64
CA LEU A 44 10.51 12.37 -8.71
C LEU A 44 10.53 11.75 -10.10
N TRP A 45 10.45 12.57 -11.16
CA TRP A 45 10.43 12.17 -12.58
C TRP A 45 11.79 11.70 -13.06
N GLU A 46 12.91 12.26 -12.58
CA GLU A 46 14.28 11.81 -12.86
C GLU A 46 14.52 10.50 -12.11
N LYS A 47 14.11 10.40 -10.83
CA LYS A 47 14.13 9.11 -10.11
C LYS A 47 13.18 8.09 -10.73
N TRP A 48 12.04 8.53 -11.28
CA TRP A 48 11.05 7.71 -11.96
C TRP A 48 11.49 7.32 -13.37
N ASN A 49 12.23 8.17 -14.08
CA ASN A 49 12.81 7.89 -15.40
C ASN A 49 14.03 7.00 -15.26
N VAL A 50 14.89 7.24 -14.27
CA VAL A 50 15.94 6.29 -13.88
C VAL A 50 15.29 4.97 -13.46
N PHE A 51 14.19 5.00 -12.70
CA PHE A 51 13.40 3.80 -12.41
C PHE A 51 12.88 3.15 -13.69
N CYS A 52 12.38 3.88 -14.68
CA CYS A 52 11.89 3.35 -15.96
C CYS A 52 13.03 2.81 -16.83
N GLU A 53 14.19 3.46 -16.86
CA GLU A 53 15.40 3.04 -17.56
C GLU A 53 16.00 1.78 -16.91
N ALA A 54 16.06 1.75 -15.57
CA ALA A 54 16.44 0.57 -14.82
C ALA A 54 15.40 -0.55 -14.98
N ALA A 55 14.10 -0.25 -14.93
CA ALA A 55 13.01 -1.22 -15.13
C ALA A 55 13.00 -1.79 -16.56
N ASN A 56 13.43 -1.02 -17.55
CA ASN A 56 13.74 -1.51 -18.89
C ASN A 56 14.97 -2.44 -18.90
N ALA A 57 15.98 -2.19 -18.07
CA ALA A 57 17.09 -3.13 -17.85
C ALA A 57 16.67 -4.39 -17.04
N PHE A 58 15.64 -4.30 -16.18
CA PHE A 58 15.07 -5.42 -15.41
C PHE A 58 14.20 -6.37 -16.23
N GLN A 59 13.95 -6.11 -17.53
CA GLN A 59 13.18 -7.01 -18.41
C GLN A 59 13.76 -8.43 -18.51
N ASN A 60 15.01 -8.64 -18.08
CA ASN A 60 15.69 -9.94 -18.10
C ASN A 60 15.97 -10.54 -16.71
N MET A 61 15.48 -9.96 -15.61
CA MET A 61 15.60 -10.62 -14.32
C MET A 61 14.47 -11.62 -14.12
N THR A 62 14.81 -12.91 -14.23
CA THR A 62 14.04 -13.97 -13.59
C THR A 62 13.95 -13.62 -12.11
N ILE A 63 12.76 -13.27 -11.61
CA ILE A 63 12.49 -13.23 -10.16
C ILE A 63 12.73 -14.66 -9.70
N ARG A 64 13.93 -14.95 -9.21
CA ARG A 64 14.19 -16.23 -8.57
C ARG A 64 13.24 -16.27 -7.39
N GLU A 65 12.37 -17.27 -7.34
CA GLU A 65 11.81 -17.75 -6.08
C GLU A 65 13.02 -18.13 -5.22
N ALA A 66 13.59 -17.14 -4.51
CA ALA A 66 14.60 -17.40 -3.54
C ALA A 66 13.95 -18.30 -2.49
N SER A 67 14.63 -19.36 -2.10
CA SER A 67 14.24 -20.28 -1.02
C SER A 67 14.00 -19.59 0.35
N GLY A 68 14.07 -18.26 0.42
CA GLY A 68 13.83 -17.42 1.58
C GLY A 68 12.37 -17.04 1.81
N SER A 69 12.18 -16.03 2.66
CA SER A 69 10.87 -15.51 3.06
C SER A 69 10.26 -14.59 1.99
N LYS A 70 8.94 -14.71 1.78
CA LYS A 70 8.18 -13.89 0.83
C LYS A 70 8.14 -12.44 1.32
N LYS A 71 8.27 -11.50 0.38
CA LYS A 71 8.15 -10.06 0.59
C LYS A 71 7.23 -9.51 -0.49
N ARG A 72 5.97 -9.22 -0.15
CA ARG A 72 4.94 -8.85 -1.13
C ARG A 72 4.12 -7.65 -0.68
N ILE A 73 3.71 -6.82 -1.64
CA ILE A 73 2.91 -5.62 -1.43
C ILE A 73 1.71 -5.68 -2.37
N LEU A 74 0.52 -5.45 -1.83
CA LEU A 74 -0.70 -5.25 -2.59
C LEU A 74 -1.22 -3.83 -2.35
N VAL A 75 -1.45 -3.08 -3.41
CA VAL A 75 -2.11 -1.77 -3.32
C VAL A 75 -3.49 -1.84 -3.93
N ILE A 76 -4.48 -1.36 -3.18
CA ILE A 76 -5.86 -1.21 -3.61
C ILE A 76 -6.13 0.28 -3.67
N SER A 77 -6.48 0.80 -4.83
CA SER A 77 -6.70 2.24 -5.03
C SER A 77 -7.98 2.50 -5.80
N ILE A 78 -8.84 3.38 -5.28
CA ILE A 78 -10.17 3.63 -5.84
C ILE A 78 -10.43 5.13 -5.90
N SER A 79 -10.43 5.67 -7.12
CA SER A 79 -10.65 7.09 -7.37
C SER A 79 -12.09 7.42 -7.80
N SER A 80 -12.77 6.52 -8.49
CA SER A 80 -14.08 6.76 -9.10
C SER A 80 -15.12 5.72 -8.65
N TYR A 81 -16.36 6.18 -8.49
CA TYR A 81 -17.45 5.39 -7.90
C TYR A 81 -18.74 5.53 -8.72
N THR A 82 -19.49 4.44 -8.91
CA THR A 82 -20.71 4.45 -9.77
C THR A 82 -22.00 4.80 -9.03
N ASN A 83 -22.00 4.84 -7.70
CA ASN A 83 -23.19 5.01 -6.86
C ASN A 83 -23.35 6.41 -6.25
N GLY A 84 -22.63 7.41 -6.77
CA GLY A 84 -22.71 8.79 -6.29
C GLY A 84 -21.75 9.16 -5.16
N TRP A 85 -20.84 8.26 -4.74
CA TRP A 85 -19.70 8.67 -3.91
C TRP A 85 -18.83 9.70 -4.66
N PRO A 86 -18.31 10.74 -3.97
CA PRO A 86 -17.45 11.74 -4.59
C PRO A 86 -16.18 11.13 -5.19
N VAL A 87 -15.71 11.68 -6.30
CA VAL A 87 -14.42 11.30 -6.89
C VAL A 87 -13.27 11.69 -5.94
N ILE A 88 -12.28 10.81 -5.83
CA ILE A 88 -11.02 11.04 -5.10
C ILE A 88 -9.89 11.14 -6.14
N HIS A 89 -9.27 12.31 -6.24
CA HIS A 89 -8.16 12.60 -7.13
C HIS A 89 -6.83 11.98 -6.66
N GLY A 90 -6.65 11.80 -5.34
CA GLY A 90 -5.38 11.40 -4.74
C GLY A 90 -5.05 9.92 -4.87
N SER A 91 -6.05 9.04 -4.89
CA SER A 91 -5.82 7.59 -4.86
C SER A 91 -5.01 7.08 -6.06
N GLY A 92 -5.21 7.67 -7.24
CA GLY A 92 -4.41 7.37 -8.44
C GLY A 92 -2.92 7.73 -8.31
N THR A 93 -2.57 8.68 -7.45
CA THR A 93 -1.17 9.02 -7.12
C THR A 93 -0.62 8.05 -6.07
N ASP A 94 -1.43 7.67 -5.08
CA ASP A 94 -0.99 6.87 -3.95
C ASP A 94 -0.42 5.53 -4.37
N TRP A 95 -1.09 4.80 -5.28
CA TRP A 95 -0.58 3.51 -5.71
C TRP A 95 0.76 3.60 -6.45
N LYS A 96 1.03 4.73 -7.11
CA LYS A 96 2.33 5.00 -7.75
C LYS A 96 3.41 5.21 -6.69
N ILE A 97 3.11 5.98 -5.64
CA ILE A 97 4.02 6.20 -4.51
C ILE A 97 4.37 4.88 -3.84
N TRP A 98 3.37 4.06 -3.50
CA TRP A 98 3.60 2.74 -2.92
C TRP A 98 4.42 1.83 -3.85
N GLY A 99 4.16 1.90 -5.16
CA GLY A 99 4.98 1.24 -6.19
C GLY A 99 6.46 1.65 -6.13
N MET A 100 6.75 2.95 -6.05
CA MET A 100 8.13 3.46 -5.92
C MET A 100 8.83 2.99 -4.66
N LEU A 101 8.11 2.85 -3.54
CA LEU A 101 8.67 2.37 -2.27
C LEU A 101 8.83 0.85 -2.21
N SER A 102 8.29 0.13 -3.20
CA SER A 102 8.25 -1.34 -3.24
C SER A 102 9.39 -1.99 -4.03
N MET A 103 10.38 -1.24 -4.51
CA MET A 103 11.44 -1.62 -5.48
C MET A 103 12.16 -2.98 -5.31
N SER A 104 12.06 -3.63 -4.15
CA SER A 104 12.70 -4.91 -3.85
C SER A 104 11.72 -6.01 -3.40
N TRP A 105 10.43 -5.72 -3.47
CA TRP A 105 9.32 -6.58 -3.06
C TRP A 105 8.45 -6.87 -4.28
N ASN A 106 7.78 -8.02 -4.28
CA ASN A 106 6.79 -8.29 -5.32
C ASN A 106 5.59 -7.38 -5.12
N PHE A 107 5.26 -6.59 -6.13
CA PHE A 107 4.25 -5.55 -6.08
C PHE A 107 3.06 -5.88 -6.98
N ASP A 108 1.86 -5.84 -6.42
CA ASP A 108 0.61 -5.94 -7.15
C ASP A 108 -0.31 -4.75 -6.85
N VAL A 109 -1.13 -4.42 -7.84
CA VAL A 109 -2.09 -3.31 -7.77
C VAL A 109 -3.45 -3.71 -8.32
N VAL A 110 -4.49 -3.29 -7.61
CA VAL A 110 -5.90 -3.32 -8.00
C VAL A 110 -6.40 -1.89 -7.95
N ALA A 111 -6.66 -1.27 -9.11
CA ALA A 111 -7.12 0.11 -9.15
C ALA A 111 -7.94 0.43 -10.40
N ASP A 112 -8.87 1.38 -10.26
CA ASP A 112 -9.73 1.89 -11.34
C ASP A 112 -8.98 2.81 -12.30
N THR A 113 -7.89 3.41 -11.82
CA THR A 113 -7.00 4.30 -12.59
C THR A 113 -5.90 3.57 -13.35
N LEU A 114 -5.86 2.23 -13.29
CA LEU A 114 -4.92 1.46 -14.11
C LEU A 114 -5.25 1.67 -15.58
N PRO A 115 -4.26 2.04 -16.41
CA PRO A 115 -4.52 2.16 -17.83
C PRO A 115 -4.88 0.80 -18.45
N ASN A 116 -5.41 0.78 -19.67
CA ASN A 116 -5.81 -0.45 -20.36
C ASN A 116 -6.77 -1.37 -19.58
N ALA A 117 -7.59 -0.80 -18.69
CA ALA A 117 -8.78 -1.38 -18.04
C ALA A 117 -8.80 -2.91 -17.98
N ASP A 118 -7.77 -3.54 -17.39
CA ASP A 118 -7.81 -4.99 -17.15
C ASP A 118 -8.97 -5.26 -16.18
N PRO A 119 -10.06 -5.91 -16.61
CA PRO A 119 -11.22 -6.12 -15.75
C PRO A 119 -10.86 -6.94 -14.51
N ASN A 120 -9.75 -7.68 -14.53
CA ASN A 120 -9.25 -8.45 -13.40
C ASN A 120 -8.58 -7.61 -12.32
N ARG A 121 -8.16 -6.39 -12.64
CA ARG A 121 -7.51 -5.44 -11.72
C ARG A 121 -8.40 -4.26 -11.36
N TYR A 122 -9.64 -4.24 -11.85
CA TYR A 122 -10.65 -3.28 -11.39
C TYR A 122 -11.04 -3.58 -9.93
N PRO A 123 -11.25 -2.58 -9.06
CA PRO A 123 -11.45 -2.78 -7.63
C PRO A 123 -12.87 -3.23 -7.26
N THR A 124 -13.26 -4.40 -7.77
CA THR A 124 -14.44 -5.14 -7.33
C THR A 124 -14.12 -5.96 -6.08
N ARG A 125 -15.15 -6.37 -5.35
CA ARG A 125 -15.02 -7.19 -4.15
C ARG A 125 -14.28 -8.50 -4.45
N GLU A 126 -14.64 -9.15 -5.56
CA GLU A 126 -14.08 -10.42 -6.00
C GLU A 126 -12.60 -10.28 -6.38
N ASN A 127 -12.24 -9.22 -7.10
CA ASN A 127 -10.85 -8.98 -7.47
C ASN A 127 -10.01 -8.70 -6.23
N ILE A 128 -10.44 -7.80 -5.35
CA ILE A 128 -9.73 -7.49 -4.10
C ILE A 128 -9.53 -8.76 -3.26
N ARG A 129 -10.59 -9.54 -3.06
CA ARG A 129 -10.52 -10.81 -2.33
C ARG A 129 -9.52 -11.78 -2.97
N ARG A 130 -9.55 -11.94 -4.29
CA ARG A 130 -8.64 -12.82 -5.03
C ARG A 130 -7.18 -12.41 -4.86
N TYR A 131 -6.88 -11.11 -4.97
CA TYR A 131 -5.53 -10.59 -4.80
C TYR A 131 -5.03 -10.75 -3.36
N ILE A 132 -5.89 -10.50 -2.36
CA ILE A 132 -5.57 -10.76 -0.94
C ILE A 132 -5.27 -12.24 -0.70
N GLN A 133 -6.13 -13.14 -1.18
CA GLN A 133 -5.95 -14.58 -1.00
C GLN A 133 -4.63 -15.06 -1.58
N ALA A 134 -4.25 -14.51 -2.74
CA ALA A 134 -2.99 -14.89 -3.35
C ALA A 134 -1.78 -14.23 -2.70
N LEU A 135 -1.93 -13.02 -2.14
CA LEU A 135 -0.88 -12.33 -1.40
C LEU A 135 -0.43 -13.20 -0.23
N LEU A 136 -1.41 -13.72 0.51
CA LEU A 136 -1.20 -14.53 1.72
C LEU A 136 -1.12 -16.03 1.45
N LYS A 137 -1.17 -16.47 0.18
CA LYS A 137 -1.16 -17.89 -0.17
C LYS A 137 0.14 -18.55 0.32
N GLU A 138 -0.03 -19.65 1.06
CA GLU A 138 1.09 -20.45 1.59
C GLU A 138 2.11 -19.58 2.33
N ASN A 139 1.63 -18.62 3.12
CA ASN A 139 2.51 -17.82 3.95
C ASN A 139 3.13 -18.69 5.06
N LYS A 140 4.39 -18.42 5.38
CA LYS A 140 5.20 -19.14 6.36
C LYS A 140 5.94 -18.16 7.27
N GLU A 141 6.58 -18.69 8.30
CA GLU A 141 7.42 -17.91 9.21
C GLU A 141 8.48 -17.08 8.45
N GLY A 142 8.63 -15.83 8.85
CA GLY A 142 9.53 -14.86 8.24
C GLY A 142 8.95 -14.11 7.03
N ASP A 143 7.82 -14.57 6.46
CA ASP A 143 7.17 -13.86 5.36
C ASP A 143 6.65 -12.49 5.81
N GLN A 144 6.74 -11.50 4.92
CA GLN A 144 6.34 -10.13 5.16
C GLN A 144 5.42 -9.63 4.04
N PHE A 145 4.33 -9.02 4.45
CA PHE A 145 3.27 -8.54 3.57
C PHE A 145 2.95 -7.08 3.86
N VAL A 146 2.59 -6.34 2.83
CA VAL A 146 2.01 -5.00 2.93
C VAL A 146 0.72 -4.95 2.15
N ILE A 147 -0.30 -4.33 2.75
CA ILE A 147 -1.49 -3.88 2.02
C ILE A 147 -1.65 -2.39 2.24
N ALA A 148 -1.76 -1.64 1.15
CA ALA A 148 -2.16 -0.25 1.20
C ALA A 148 -3.52 -0.08 0.51
N TYR A 149 -4.47 0.55 1.19
CA TYR A 149 -5.74 0.94 0.63
C TYR A 149 -5.81 2.46 0.57
N SER A 150 -6.23 3.00 -0.58
CA SER A 150 -6.58 4.42 -0.74
C SER A 150 -7.93 4.53 -1.44
N GLY A 151 -8.88 5.21 -0.80
CA GLY A 151 -10.25 5.31 -1.26
C GLY A 151 -11.20 5.83 -0.18
N HIS A 152 -12.51 5.68 -0.38
CA HIS A 152 -13.50 6.01 0.65
C HIS A 152 -13.60 4.91 1.71
N GLY A 153 -13.82 5.33 2.94
CA GLY A 153 -14.07 4.44 4.07
C GLY A 153 -15.12 5.06 4.99
N ASP A 154 -15.94 4.23 5.59
CA ASP A 154 -16.94 4.65 6.57
C ASP A 154 -17.14 3.57 7.66
N THR A 155 -18.16 3.75 8.49
CA THR A 155 -18.49 2.81 9.58
C THR A 155 -18.83 1.39 9.11
N GLN A 156 -19.24 1.20 7.84
CA GLN A 156 -19.54 -0.10 7.25
C GLN A 156 -18.28 -0.77 6.67
N GLY A 157 -17.21 -0.02 6.42
CA GLY A 157 -15.91 -0.55 6.00
C GLY A 157 -15.31 0.22 4.82
N LEU A 158 -14.57 -0.49 3.96
CA LEU A 158 -13.96 0.10 2.76
C LEU A 158 -14.98 0.16 1.63
N VAL A 159 -15.13 1.31 1.01
CA VAL A 159 -16.04 1.51 -0.13
C VAL A 159 -15.33 1.03 -1.41
N LEU A 160 -16.06 0.31 -2.25
CA LEU A 160 -15.59 -0.20 -3.54
C LEU A 160 -16.07 0.66 -4.70
N ALA A 161 -15.50 0.47 -5.90
CA ALA A 161 -15.85 1.29 -7.06
C ALA A 161 -17.33 1.19 -7.47
N ASP A 162 -17.99 0.06 -7.19
CA ASP A 162 -19.43 -0.09 -7.43
C ASP A 162 -20.30 0.52 -6.32
N GLY A 163 -19.68 1.03 -5.26
CA GLY A 163 -20.34 1.60 -4.10
C GLY A 163 -20.65 0.63 -2.97
N SER A 164 -20.40 -0.66 -3.16
CA SER A 164 -20.53 -1.66 -2.09
C SER A 164 -19.36 -1.57 -1.11
N HIS A 165 -19.44 -2.28 0.02
CA HIS A 165 -18.42 -2.25 1.07
C HIS A 165 -17.70 -3.58 1.25
N ILE A 166 -16.44 -3.55 1.66
CA ILE A 166 -15.81 -4.67 2.37
C ILE A 166 -15.88 -4.35 3.86
N SER A 167 -16.62 -5.17 4.60
CA SER A 167 -16.83 -4.96 6.02
C SER A 167 -15.57 -5.23 6.85
N PRO A 168 -15.45 -4.64 8.06
CA PRO A 168 -14.38 -4.96 9.01
C PRO A 168 -14.24 -6.47 9.30
N GLN A 169 -15.37 -7.18 9.36
CA GLN A 169 -15.40 -8.63 9.59
C GLN A 169 -14.81 -9.39 8.39
N GLU A 170 -15.14 -8.99 7.16
CA GLU A 170 -14.55 -9.56 5.94
C GLU A 170 -13.05 -9.29 5.87
N LEU A 171 -12.62 -8.06 6.15
CA LEU A 171 -11.18 -7.72 6.20
C LEU A 171 -10.44 -8.57 7.22
N SER A 172 -10.95 -8.71 8.44
CA SER A 172 -10.35 -9.56 9.45
C SER A 172 -10.25 -11.02 8.99
N THR A 173 -11.31 -11.52 8.33
CA THR A 173 -11.35 -12.87 7.77
C THR A 173 -10.36 -13.08 6.64
N TRP A 174 -10.14 -12.08 5.79
CA TRP A 174 -9.25 -12.20 4.63
C TRP A 174 -7.79 -11.87 4.96
N LEU A 175 -7.52 -11.05 5.97
CA LEU A 175 -6.19 -10.50 6.26
C LEU A 175 -5.55 -11.03 7.53
N VAL A 176 -6.35 -11.19 8.59
CA VAL A 176 -5.83 -11.55 9.92
C VAL A 176 -5.84 -13.06 10.10
N GLN A 177 -6.99 -13.69 9.89
CA GLN A 177 -7.18 -15.14 10.12
C GLN A 177 -6.26 -16.05 9.29
N PRO A 178 -5.95 -15.75 8.01
CA PRO A 178 -5.10 -16.64 7.19
C PRO A 178 -3.60 -16.53 7.52
N LEU A 179 -3.19 -15.54 8.32
CA LEU A 179 -1.81 -15.22 8.58
C LEU A 179 -1.19 -16.21 9.57
N LYS A 180 -0.14 -16.93 9.18
CA LYS A 180 0.53 -17.95 9.98
C LYS A 180 1.50 -17.32 10.98
N SER A 181 1.67 -17.98 12.13
CA SER A 181 2.67 -17.63 13.13
C SER A 181 4.03 -17.33 12.50
N GLY A 182 4.68 -16.25 12.96
CA GLY A 182 5.98 -15.82 12.47
C GLY A 182 5.96 -15.02 11.16
N SER A 183 4.84 -14.95 10.44
CA SER A 183 4.68 -14.01 9.33
C SER A 183 4.18 -12.64 9.83
N THR A 184 4.45 -11.58 9.08
CA THR A 184 4.09 -10.20 9.42
C THR A 184 3.30 -9.54 8.30
N LEU A 185 2.17 -8.93 8.62
CA LEU A 185 1.37 -8.10 7.73
C LEU A 185 1.35 -6.66 8.23
N TRP A 186 1.67 -5.73 7.36
CA TRP A 186 1.42 -4.30 7.56
C TRP A 186 0.24 -3.85 6.73
N THR A 187 -0.68 -3.09 7.32
CA THR A 187 -1.77 -2.47 6.59
C THR A 187 -1.75 -0.95 6.73
N PHE A 188 -1.99 -0.25 5.62
CA PHE A 188 -2.10 1.20 5.55
C PHE A 188 -3.48 1.53 4.98
N PHE A 189 -4.36 2.11 5.78
CA PHE A 189 -5.70 2.49 5.37
C PHE A 189 -5.77 4.01 5.23
N ASP A 190 -5.61 4.49 4.00
CA ASP A 190 -5.72 5.91 3.65
C ASP A 190 -7.17 6.24 3.29
N CYS A 191 -8.02 6.25 4.33
CA CYS A 191 -9.45 6.49 4.23
C CYS A 191 -10.05 6.92 5.58
N CYS A 192 -11.24 7.50 5.54
CA CYS A 192 -11.96 7.99 6.71
C CYS A 192 -12.37 6.83 7.64
N GLU A 193 -12.52 7.12 8.94
CA GLU A 193 -13.04 6.18 9.95
C GLU A 193 -12.31 4.81 10.03
N SER A 194 -11.04 4.77 9.62
CA SER A 194 -10.22 3.55 9.52
C SER A 194 -9.51 3.13 10.82
N ARG A 195 -10.07 3.55 11.97
CA ARG A 195 -9.45 3.50 13.31
C ARG A 195 -9.01 2.09 13.73
N ASN A 196 -9.81 1.07 13.40
CA ASN A 196 -9.48 -0.34 13.64
C ASN A 196 -10.31 -1.30 12.77
N PHE A 197 -10.24 -1.15 11.44
CA PHE A 197 -10.98 -2.02 10.51
C PHE A 197 -10.67 -3.52 10.64
N LEU A 198 -9.50 -3.86 11.19
CA LEU A 198 -9.09 -5.26 11.35
C LEU A 198 -9.51 -5.87 12.69
N GLY A 199 -10.15 -5.11 13.59
CA GLY A 199 -10.58 -5.59 14.90
C GLY A 199 -9.42 -6.02 15.79
N LEU A 200 -8.26 -5.36 15.66
CA LEU A 200 -7.05 -5.76 16.37
C LEU A 200 -7.15 -5.44 17.88
N PRO A 201 -6.59 -6.30 18.74
CA PRO A 201 -6.75 -6.25 20.20
C PRO A 201 -5.90 -5.19 20.90
N HIS A 202 -4.89 -4.63 20.25
CA HIS A 202 -4.01 -3.64 20.88
C HIS A 202 -3.91 -2.36 20.06
N LYS A 203 -4.10 -1.22 20.71
CA LYS A 203 -3.71 0.10 20.19
C LYS A 203 -2.25 0.36 20.57
N ILE A 204 -1.47 0.84 19.63
CA ILE A 204 -0.10 1.31 19.84
C ILE A 204 -0.16 2.82 20.10
N SER A 205 0.54 3.27 21.12
CA SER A 205 0.76 4.70 21.40
C SER A 205 2.25 4.95 21.58
N TYR A 206 2.72 6.13 21.18
CA TYR A 206 4.11 6.55 21.35
C TYR A 206 4.19 7.76 22.28
N ASP A 207 5.07 7.66 23.27
CA ASP A 207 5.40 8.71 24.24
C ASP A 207 6.91 8.97 24.16
N ASP A 208 7.32 10.22 23.98
CA ASP A 208 8.74 10.60 23.81
C ASP A 208 9.62 10.18 24.99
N ASN A 209 9.05 10.05 26.20
CA ASN A 209 9.78 9.67 27.42
C ASN A 209 9.69 8.17 27.74
N GLN A 210 8.63 7.49 27.28
CA GLN A 210 8.35 6.09 27.66
C GLN A 210 8.35 5.10 26.47
N GLY A 211 8.57 5.58 25.26
CA GLY A 211 8.61 4.77 24.05
C GLY A 211 7.23 4.23 23.64
N ILE A 212 7.22 3.06 23.00
CA ILE A 212 5.99 2.40 22.55
C ILE A 212 5.25 1.77 23.72
N ARG A 213 3.95 2.08 23.85
CA ARG A 213 3.03 1.41 24.77
C ARG A 213 1.89 0.73 24.01
N TYR A 214 1.40 -0.37 24.57
CA TYR A 214 0.27 -1.13 24.04
C TYR A 214 -0.91 -1.02 24.99
N GLN A 215 -2.06 -0.57 24.48
CA GLN A 215 -3.30 -0.45 25.24
C GLN A 215 -4.33 -1.43 24.68
N PRO A 216 -5.19 -2.06 25.51
CA PRO A 216 -6.30 -2.86 25.01
C PRO A 216 -7.20 -2.02 24.09
N SER A 217 -7.58 -2.59 22.96
CA SER A 217 -8.60 -2.05 22.07
C SER A 217 -9.96 -2.61 22.47
N TYR A 218 -10.97 -1.75 22.60
CA TYR A 218 -12.34 -2.12 22.97
C TYR A 218 -13.01 -3.05 21.95
N ALA A 219 -12.45 -3.17 20.74
CA ALA A 219 -12.97 -4.02 19.65
C ALA A 219 -12.25 -5.37 19.53
N GLY A 220 -11.31 -5.69 20.42
CA GLY A 220 -10.45 -6.86 20.30
C GLY A 220 -11.18 -8.18 20.56
N SER A 221 -11.26 -9.05 19.56
CA SER A 221 -11.50 -10.48 19.79
C SER A 221 -10.26 -11.12 20.46
N ARG A 222 -10.47 -12.06 21.38
CA ARG A 222 -9.37 -12.82 22.01
C ARG A 222 -8.56 -13.52 20.92
N ARG A 223 -7.24 -13.29 20.91
CA ARG A 223 -6.29 -13.98 20.04
C ARG A 223 -6.48 -15.50 20.12
N GLN A 224 -6.51 -16.17 18.98
CA GLN A 224 -6.23 -17.61 18.91
C GLN A 224 -4.72 -17.78 18.77
N ASP A 225 -4.12 -18.64 19.60
CA ASP A 225 -2.71 -18.99 19.48
C ASP A 225 -2.40 -19.52 18.07
N GLY A 226 -1.31 -19.03 17.45
CA GLY A 226 -0.85 -19.48 16.13
C GLY A 226 -1.06 -18.51 14.97
N TRP A 227 -1.68 -17.34 15.18
CA TRP A 227 -1.78 -16.30 14.14
C TRP A 227 -0.50 -15.44 14.05
N GLY A 228 -0.22 -14.94 12.84
CA GLY A 228 0.88 -14.02 12.56
C GLY A 228 0.68 -12.62 13.15
N THR A 229 1.72 -11.79 12.97
CA THR A 229 1.74 -10.41 13.47
C THR A 229 1.10 -9.48 12.45
N VAL A 230 0.08 -8.74 12.85
CA VAL A 230 -0.56 -7.71 12.02
C VAL A 230 -0.32 -6.37 12.67
N ILE A 231 0.13 -5.38 11.91
CA ILE A 231 0.28 -3.99 12.34
C ILE A 231 -0.48 -3.12 11.35
N SER A 232 -1.48 -2.40 11.83
CA SER A 232 -2.34 -1.56 11.02
C SER A 232 -2.13 -0.10 11.34
N ILE A 233 -2.08 0.73 10.30
CA ILE A 233 -2.00 2.19 10.35
C ILE A 233 -3.25 2.72 9.63
N GLY A 234 -3.98 3.60 10.30
CA GLY A 234 -5.18 4.25 9.77
C GLY A 234 -5.43 5.61 10.43
N SER A 235 -6.59 6.19 10.19
CA SER A 235 -7.03 7.47 10.75
C SER A 235 -8.15 7.31 11.78
N ALA A 236 -8.11 8.12 12.83
CA ALA A 236 -8.94 8.02 14.02
C ALA A 236 -10.35 8.60 13.91
N ALA A 237 -10.51 9.71 13.20
CA ALA A 237 -11.75 10.44 13.12
C ALA A 237 -11.73 11.42 11.95
N GLY A 238 -12.89 11.60 11.32
CA GLY A 238 -13.12 12.64 10.35
C GLY A 238 -12.62 12.31 8.95
N PRO A 239 -12.93 13.18 7.97
CA PRO A 239 -12.58 12.96 6.57
C PRO A 239 -11.06 12.87 6.45
N SER A 240 -10.51 11.75 5.95
CA SER A 240 -9.13 11.70 5.48
C SER A 240 -9.05 12.62 4.25
N GLY A 241 -8.48 13.80 4.44
CA GLY A 241 -8.36 14.77 3.36
C GLY A 241 -7.30 14.34 2.36
N GLU A 242 -7.48 14.72 1.10
CA GLU A 242 -6.39 14.68 0.14
C GLU A 242 -5.39 15.79 0.44
N MET A 243 -4.10 15.48 0.38
CA MET A 243 -3.06 16.48 0.39
C MET A 243 -2.94 17.10 -0.99
N ASN A 244 -3.19 18.40 -1.10
CA ASN A 244 -2.79 19.18 -2.27
C ASN A 244 -1.28 19.40 -2.21
N LEU A 245 -0.52 18.75 -3.09
CA LEU A 245 0.93 18.89 -3.10
C LEU A 245 1.42 20.28 -3.51
N ASN A 246 0.53 21.18 -3.95
CA ASN A 246 0.85 22.59 -4.22
C ASN A 246 0.50 23.54 -3.08
N ASP A 247 -0.12 23.04 -2.01
CA ASP A 247 -0.32 23.85 -0.81
C ASP A 247 1.05 24.37 -0.36
N PRO A 248 1.26 25.67 -0.14
CA PRO A 248 2.56 26.20 0.30
C PRO A 248 3.03 25.66 1.66
N ALA A 249 2.14 25.06 2.47
CA ALA A 249 2.49 24.29 3.66
C ALA A 249 3.06 22.89 3.34
N VAL A 250 2.86 22.41 2.12
CA VAL A 250 3.47 21.22 1.53
C VAL A 250 4.66 21.67 0.67
N PRO A 251 5.86 21.11 0.84
CA PRO A 251 7.02 21.59 0.10
C PRO A 251 6.89 21.16 -1.37
N THR A 252 6.37 22.05 -2.24
CA THR A 252 6.75 22.40 -3.63
C THR A 252 5.54 22.73 -4.55
N PRO A 253 5.49 23.88 -5.25
CA PRO A 253 4.35 24.27 -6.10
C PRO A 253 4.53 23.93 -7.60
N GLY A 254 3.48 23.49 -8.34
CA GLY A 254 3.43 23.60 -9.80
C GLY A 254 2.42 22.77 -10.63
N LEU A 255 1.71 21.79 -10.04
CA LEU A 255 0.72 20.92 -10.71
C LEU A 255 -0.22 20.35 -9.63
N LEU A 256 -1.56 20.43 -9.77
CA LEU A 256 -2.57 19.84 -8.86
C LEU A 256 -2.41 18.31 -8.74
N VAL A 257 -1.45 17.88 -7.92
CA VAL A 257 -1.23 16.49 -7.55
C VAL A 257 -1.83 16.32 -6.16
N HIS A 258 -2.82 15.44 -6.09
CA HIS A 258 -3.44 15.01 -4.85
C HIS A 258 -2.80 13.68 -4.44
N CYS A 259 -2.62 13.45 -3.14
CA CYS A 259 -2.27 12.14 -2.60
C CYS A 259 -2.81 12.02 -1.17
N GLY A 260 -2.97 10.79 -0.70
CA GLY A 260 -3.35 10.49 0.66
C GLY A 260 -2.19 10.75 1.65
N PRO A 261 -2.51 11.21 2.87
CA PRO A 261 -1.51 11.53 3.88
C PRO A 261 -0.61 10.36 4.28
N LEU A 262 -1.08 9.10 4.24
CA LEU A 262 -0.23 7.95 4.56
C LEU A 262 0.78 7.69 3.46
N ALA A 263 0.35 7.74 2.20
CA ALA A 263 1.25 7.59 1.06
C ALA A 263 2.32 8.68 1.06
N TRP A 264 1.92 9.93 1.28
CA TRP A 264 2.85 11.06 1.37
C TRP A 264 3.83 10.92 2.54
N THR A 265 3.34 10.54 3.72
CA THR A 265 4.21 10.34 4.88
C THR A 265 5.24 9.24 4.60
N ALA A 266 4.81 8.11 4.03
CA ALA A 266 5.71 7.03 3.65
C ALA A 266 6.79 7.53 2.69
N TYR A 267 6.40 8.24 1.64
CA TYR A 267 7.35 8.82 0.69
C TYR A 267 8.36 9.74 1.38
N ARG A 268 7.90 10.73 2.14
CA ARG A 268 8.74 11.70 2.84
C ARG A 268 9.71 11.01 3.81
N PHE A 269 9.22 10.06 4.58
CA PHE A 269 10.03 9.33 5.55
C PHE A 269 11.15 8.54 4.86
N PHE A 270 10.80 7.67 3.91
CA PHE A 270 11.78 6.79 3.27
C PHE A 270 12.73 7.52 2.32
N CYS A 271 12.28 8.59 1.66
CA CYS A 271 13.08 9.29 0.67
C CYS A 271 13.88 10.48 1.22
N SER A 272 13.51 11.05 2.37
CA SER A 272 14.09 12.31 2.86
C SER A 272 14.50 12.32 4.32
N GLU A 273 13.85 11.55 5.20
CA GLU A 273 14.07 11.67 6.65
C GLU A 273 14.87 10.50 7.22
N LEU A 274 14.64 9.28 6.71
CA LEU A 274 15.40 8.10 7.10
C LEU A 274 16.84 8.27 6.63
N LYS A 275 17.82 8.23 7.53
CA LYS A 275 19.26 8.34 7.22
C LYS A 275 19.85 7.01 6.73
N ASP A 276 20.97 7.09 6.03
CA ASP A 276 21.71 5.93 5.53
C ASP A 276 22.11 5.00 6.68
N GLY A 277 21.84 3.70 6.52
CA GLY A 277 22.16 2.68 7.52
C GLY A 277 21.22 2.65 8.74
N GLU A 278 20.28 3.57 8.87
CA GLU A 278 19.33 3.54 9.98
C GLU A 278 18.15 2.59 9.72
N PRO A 279 17.70 1.83 10.73
CA PRO A 279 16.51 0.99 10.59
C PRO A 279 15.24 1.87 10.53
N PRO A 280 14.26 1.53 9.66
CA PRO A 280 13.01 2.25 9.52
C PRO A 280 12.05 1.88 10.67
N LEU A 281 12.36 2.31 11.88
CA LEU A 281 11.56 2.00 13.06
C LEU A 281 10.26 2.80 13.09
N LEU A 282 9.18 2.19 13.60
CA LEU A 282 7.89 2.84 13.78
C LEU A 282 7.97 4.14 14.58
N VAL A 283 8.82 4.16 15.60
CA VAL A 283 9.06 5.35 16.44
C VAL A 283 9.68 6.51 15.67
N LYS A 284 10.42 6.24 14.60
CA LYS A 284 11.00 7.27 13.72
C LYS A 284 10.03 7.75 12.65
N PHE A 285 9.13 6.87 12.21
CA PHE A 285 8.06 7.21 11.27
C PHE A 285 6.96 8.06 11.93
N TRP A 286 6.72 7.85 13.23
CA TRP A 286 5.63 8.47 13.97
C TRP A 286 5.60 10.01 13.93
N PRO A 287 6.72 10.73 14.15
CA PRO A 287 6.73 12.20 14.11
C PRO A 287 6.39 12.74 12.73
N SER A 288 6.87 12.10 11.67
CA SER A 288 6.57 12.44 10.28
C SER A 288 5.09 12.30 9.98
N LEU A 289 4.50 11.19 10.46
CA LEU A 289 3.08 10.93 10.31
C LEU A 289 2.22 11.95 11.05
N LYS A 290 2.59 12.27 12.30
CA LYS A 290 1.94 13.35 13.05
C LYS A 290 2.00 14.65 12.26
N ALA A 291 3.18 15.06 11.80
CA ALA A 291 3.36 16.31 11.06
C ALA A 291 2.48 16.40 9.80
N VAL A 292 2.22 15.27 9.13
CA VAL A 292 1.37 15.22 7.93
C VAL A 292 -0.12 15.16 8.28
N LEU A 293 -0.52 14.36 9.28
CA LEU A 293 -1.92 14.16 9.65
C LEU A 293 -2.50 15.23 10.60
N THR A 294 -1.68 16.08 11.23
CA THR A 294 -2.16 17.17 12.11
C THR A 294 -2.20 18.58 11.49
N PRO A 295 -3.00 18.84 10.44
CA PRO A 295 -3.46 20.20 10.17
C PRO A 295 -4.83 20.52 10.79
N ARG A 296 -5.66 19.53 11.18
CA ARG A 296 -7.01 19.77 11.74
C ARG A 296 -7.42 18.81 12.88
N PRO A 297 -8.24 19.26 13.86
CA PRO A 297 -8.79 18.39 14.91
C PRO A 297 -9.56 17.20 14.32
N GLY A 298 -9.26 15.98 14.78
CA GLY A 298 -9.92 14.73 14.37
C GLY A 298 -9.02 13.78 13.57
N GLN A 299 -8.13 14.30 12.72
CA GLN A 299 -7.22 13.49 11.90
C GLN A 299 -6.01 13.00 12.72
N GLU A 300 -6.22 12.04 13.61
CA GLU A 300 -5.12 11.43 14.35
C GLU A 300 -4.71 10.09 13.74
N ALA A 301 -3.41 9.91 13.53
CA ALA A 301 -2.85 8.61 13.20
C ALA A 301 -3.22 7.57 14.27
N GLN A 302 -3.71 6.42 13.84
CA GLN A 302 -3.96 5.27 14.70
C GLN A 302 -3.11 4.10 14.26
N PHE A 303 -2.54 3.46 15.27
CA PHE A 303 -1.73 2.28 15.11
C PHE A 303 -2.37 1.19 15.96
N THR A 304 -2.65 0.04 15.35
CA THR A 304 -3.18 -1.12 16.05
C THR A 304 -2.37 -2.36 15.68
N THR A 305 -2.34 -3.36 16.57
CA THR A 305 -1.55 -4.58 16.37
C THR A 305 -2.25 -5.82 16.92
N SER A 306 -2.00 -6.97 16.30
CA SER A 306 -2.48 -8.28 16.77
C SER A 306 -1.77 -8.76 18.04
N SER A 307 -0.58 -8.25 18.34
CA SER A 307 0.24 -8.69 19.48
C SER A 307 1.10 -7.58 20.07
N ILE A 308 1.42 -7.70 21.35
CA ILE A 308 2.48 -6.92 22.02
C ILE A 308 3.84 -7.38 21.47
N LEU A 309 4.61 -6.46 20.92
CA LEU A 309 5.89 -6.76 20.29
C LEU A 309 7.03 -6.46 21.26
N SER A 310 7.93 -7.44 21.42
CA SER A 310 9.10 -7.34 22.30
C SER A 310 10.20 -6.42 21.76
N LYS A 311 10.15 -6.10 20.47
CA LYS A 311 11.06 -5.18 19.79
C LYS A 311 10.26 -4.08 19.09
N PRO A 312 10.82 -2.86 18.94
CA PRO A 312 10.19 -1.81 18.15
C PRO A 312 9.89 -2.31 16.73
N PRO A 313 8.68 -2.09 16.21
CA PRO A 313 8.32 -2.55 14.88
C PRO A 313 9.18 -1.86 13.82
N VAL A 314 9.62 -2.64 12.82
CA VAL A 314 10.38 -2.16 11.66
C VAL A 314 9.41 -2.08 10.49
N LEU A 315 9.25 -0.90 9.89
CA LEU A 315 8.41 -0.74 8.71
C LEU A 315 8.98 -1.58 7.55
N PRO A 316 8.13 -2.22 6.75
CA PRO A 316 8.53 -3.20 5.75
C PRO A 316 9.12 -2.60 4.47
N MET A 317 9.24 -1.28 4.33
CA MET A 317 9.63 -0.69 3.05
C MET A 317 11.12 -0.39 2.97
N LEU A 318 11.66 -0.44 1.75
CA LEU A 318 13.02 -0.01 1.51
C LEU A 318 13.09 1.47 1.16
N ARG A 319 14.19 2.09 1.58
CA ARG A 319 14.74 3.24 0.87
C ARG A 319 14.87 2.89 -0.62
N PRO A 320 14.52 3.79 -1.55
CA PRO A 320 14.93 3.63 -2.93
C PRO A 320 16.44 3.38 -2.98
N LEU A 321 16.91 2.42 -3.80
CA LEU A 321 18.34 2.17 -3.97
C LEU A 321 19.05 3.50 -4.28
N PRO A 322 20.21 3.79 -3.67
CA PRO A 322 21.01 4.93 -4.08
C PRO A 322 21.32 4.80 -5.58
N LEU A 323 21.17 5.90 -6.32
CA LEU A 323 21.38 5.98 -7.78
C LEU A 323 22.69 5.34 -8.24
N THR A 324 23.74 5.39 -7.40
CA THR A 324 25.04 4.79 -7.66
C THR A 324 25.03 3.27 -7.79
N ALA A 325 24.06 2.58 -7.20
CA ALA A 325 23.91 1.12 -7.30
C ALA A 325 23.14 0.65 -8.55
N LEU A 326 22.50 1.57 -9.28
CA LEU A 326 21.75 1.24 -10.51
C LEU A 326 22.61 1.34 -11.78
N PHE A 327 23.81 1.92 -11.68
CA PHE A 327 24.77 2.09 -12.78
C PHE A 327 26.10 1.36 -12.55
N ALA A 328 26.14 0.42 -11.60
CA ALA A 328 27.29 -0.44 -11.30
C ALA A 328 27.04 -1.88 -11.74
#